data_AF-A0A2A3Z0B5-F1
#
_entry.id   AF-A0A2A3Z0B5-F1
#
_cell.length_a   1.000
_cell.length_b   1.000
_cell.length_c   1.000
_cell.angle_alpha   90.00
_cell.angle_beta   90.00
_cell.angle_gamma   90.00
#
_symmetry.space_group_name_H-M   'P 1'
#
loop_
_entity.id
_entity.type
_entity.pdbx_description
1 polymer ?
#
loop_
_entity_poly.entity_id
_entity_poly.type
_entity_poly.pdbx_seq_one_letter_code
_entity_poly.pdbx_strand_id
1 'polypeptide(L)'
;MPTKLPSSGHIIYEGNGASSQHYSAEFEARDIRGFQSSSGSGARTHIALQPVDKQNRSKLIINGFAHNRARFLGFYARQRMEDTWIWLTEDFSWQKGSADIAKLLVQPGQDVSEVGSVAGTNIVLEAQWAYPNGESANCGSLMFTNKLMAHALGGLNETSYHNTRAAFEYSLETGHTYFEVDLSYTADERLVASSPRIRTGDRNERELISDMTYERVMSLTSHGEPIMDARELYQLLSEHPQYCFELDFHFIVGEDAKKRIRSLLEDFNHDEEALSRLLIQVHTPEMHRDVDSVYHFEHYQYLIGMKMERLNDAITYSLDVGICALALRWSLATASVVERIKAAGLYILSYTAEYDPSLADALLRSGIDTVCTDHVTPGMLEAAEGLMGQKQFFVFYHSGDKGAVSRYSFDSNQLRLLRVKSGALEVRDSELWKNDGTQRMLPQRFTLKRRQFAGWRMRMKIDAKTHWYCSDGTFRTKKEALVAPPTERHLFHDQDIVPVISTLEGAKVVMVAQWLPTKRFARILEKWLPKRQ
;
A
#
# COMPACT_ATOMS: atom_id res chain seq x y z
N MET A 1 2.94 -20.54 -26.56
CA MET A 1 4.18 -20.09 -25.89
C MET A 1 4.22 -20.71 -24.51
N PRO A 2 5.38 -20.96 -23.86
CA PRO A 2 5.30 -21.43 -22.49
C PRO A 2 4.83 -20.24 -21.65
N THR A 3 3.54 -20.24 -21.31
CA THR A 3 2.91 -19.40 -20.29
C THR A 3 3.52 -19.64 -18.90
N LYS A 4 4.51 -20.54 -18.80
CA LYS A 4 5.17 -20.96 -17.58
C LYS A 4 6.69 -20.94 -17.80
N LEU A 5 7.42 -20.27 -16.91
CA LEU A 5 8.88 -20.30 -16.90
C LEU A 5 9.39 -21.75 -16.85
N PRO A 6 10.55 -22.03 -17.46
CA PRO A 6 11.17 -23.34 -17.36
C PRO A 6 11.46 -23.70 -15.90
N SER A 7 11.48 -25.00 -15.57
CA SER A 7 11.65 -25.45 -14.19
C SER A 7 13.04 -25.20 -13.62
N SER A 8 14.10 -25.26 -14.45
CA SER A 8 15.49 -25.04 -14.05
C SER A 8 16.41 -24.94 -15.27
N GLY A 9 17.66 -24.52 -15.08
CA GLY A 9 18.71 -24.59 -16.09
C GLY A 9 18.70 -23.45 -17.09
N HIS A 10 18.14 -22.29 -16.74
CA HIS A 10 18.03 -21.15 -17.64
C HIS A 10 18.57 -19.87 -17.00
N ILE A 11 19.16 -19.02 -17.85
CA ILE A 11 19.26 -17.58 -17.59
C ILE A 11 17.98 -16.96 -18.14
N ILE A 12 17.26 -16.23 -17.30
CA ILE A 12 16.03 -15.54 -17.64
C ILE A 12 16.33 -14.05 -17.56
N TYR A 13 16.19 -13.33 -18.66
CA TYR A 13 16.37 -11.88 -18.73
C TYR A 13 15.00 -11.22 -18.66
N GLU A 14 14.79 -10.31 -17.70
CA GLU A 14 13.54 -9.56 -17.52
C GLU A 14 13.79 -8.07 -17.77
N GLY A 15 12.98 -7.49 -18.66
CA GLY A 15 13.20 -6.13 -19.16
C GLY A 15 12.87 -5.03 -18.16
N ASN A 16 11.97 -5.27 -17.20
CA ASN A 16 11.63 -4.39 -16.09
C ASN A 16 11.49 -2.90 -16.49
N GLY A 17 10.56 -2.60 -17.40
CA GLY A 17 10.38 -1.24 -17.94
C GLY A 17 11.10 -0.97 -19.26
N ALA A 18 11.83 -1.94 -19.82
CA ALA A 18 12.37 -1.85 -21.18
C ALA A 18 11.26 -1.50 -22.20
N SER A 19 11.54 -0.58 -23.12
CA SER A 19 10.61 -0.19 -24.18
C SER A 19 10.69 -1.10 -25.42
N SER A 20 11.77 -1.87 -25.55
CA SER A 20 11.92 -2.86 -26.63
C SER A 20 12.99 -3.90 -26.28
N GLN A 21 13.06 -4.96 -27.10
CA GLN A 21 14.04 -6.03 -26.97
C GLN A 21 14.47 -6.60 -28.34
N HIS A 22 15.72 -7.07 -28.40
CA HIS A 22 16.40 -7.58 -29.60
C HIS A 22 17.28 -8.82 -29.30
N TYR A 23 16.97 -9.56 -28.22
CA TYR A 23 17.64 -10.81 -27.84
C TYR A 23 17.73 -11.85 -28.96
N SER A 24 16.77 -11.91 -29.87
CA SER A 24 16.82 -12.86 -31.01
C SER A 24 18.06 -12.62 -31.87
N ALA A 25 18.35 -11.35 -32.20
CA ALA A 25 19.54 -10.98 -32.97
C ALA A 25 20.83 -11.17 -32.14
N GLU A 26 20.78 -10.84 -30.84
CA GLU A 26 21.95 -11.02 -29.96
C GLU A 26 22.33 -12.50 -29.79
N PHE A 27 21.34 -13.39 -29.69
CA PHE A 27 21.51 -14.83 -29.62
C PHE A 27 22.06 -15.40 -30.93
N GLU A 28 21.49 -15.02 -32.07
CA GLU A 28 21.96 -15.44 -33.40
C GLU A 28 23.41 -15.01 -33.66
N ALA A 29 23.73 -13.74 -33.41
CA ALA A 29 25.07 -13.19 -33.63
C ALA A 29 26.18 -13.87 -32.80
N ARG A 30 25.81 -14.56 -31.70
CA ARG A 30 26.74 -15.21 -30.77
C ARG A 30 26.62 -16.74 -30.77
N ASP A 31 25.83 -17.32 -31.67
CA ASP A 31 25.57 -18.77 -31.71
C ASP A 31 25.06 -19.30 -30.34
N ILE A 32 24.22 -18.49 -29.67
CA ILE A 32 23.59 -18.83 -28.39
C ILE A 32 22.20 -19.39 -28.66
N ARG A 33 21.90 -20.54 -28.05
CA ARG A 33 20.51 -21.03 -28.03
C ARG A 33 19.70 -20.17 -27.07
N GLY A 34 18.59 -19.61 -27.54
CA GLY A 34 17.68 -18.84 -26.70
C GLY A 34 16.37 -18.51 -27.37
N PHE A 35 15.46 -17.89 -26.62
CA PHE A 35 14.14 -17.48 -27.07
C PHE A 35 13.79 -16.11 -26.49
N GLN A 36 13.12 -15.28 -27.27
CA GLN A 36 12.60 -13.97 -26.88
C GLN A 36 11.08 -14.00 -26.93
N SER A 37 10.40 -13.40 -25.94
CA SER A 37 8.96 -13.18 -25.94
C SER A 37 8.60 -11.80 -25.43
N SER A 38 7.56 -11.21 -26.02
CA SER A 38 6.90 -10.01 -25.48
C SER A 38 5.50 -10.30 -24.91
N SER A 39 5.21 -11.57 -24.60
CA SER A 39 3.88 -12.01 -24.15
C SER A 39 3.72 -12.01 -22.63
N GLY A 40 4.52 -11.22 -21.91
CA GLY A 40 4.43 -11.09 -20.45
C GLY A 40 3.66 -9.84 -20.06
N SER A 41 3.46 -9.66 -18.76
CA SER A 41 2.89 -8.48 -18.15
C SER A 41 3.89 -7.76 -17.28
N GLY A 42 3.62 -6.48 -16.97
CA GLY A 42 4.38 -5.79 -15.93
C GLY A 42 5.87 -5.70 -16.21
N ALA A 43 6.69 -5.99 -15.20
CA ALA A 43 8.14 -6.05 -15.32
C ALA A 43 8.64 -7.13 -16.30
N ARG A 44 7.76 -8.06 -16.72
CA ARG A 44 8.08 -9.19 -17.60
C ARG A 44 7.53 -9.02 -19.02
N THR A 45 6.98 -7.84 -19.36
CA THR A 45 6.51 -7.52 -20.73
C THR A 45 7.53 -7.87 -21.80
N HIS A 46 8.82 -7.67 -21.53
CA HIS A 46 9.91 -8.15 -22.38
C HIS A 46 10.75 -9.17 -21.61
N ILE A 47 10.83 -10.39 -22.17
CA ILE A 47 11.57 -11.49 -21.57
C ILE A 47 12.38 -12.26 -22.61
N ALA A 48 13.57 -12.70 -22.21
CA ALA A 48 14.37 -13.65 -22.97
C ALA A 48 14.85 -14.79 -22.09
N LEU A 49 15.02 -15.97 -22.70
CA LEU A 49 15.45 -17.19 -22.03
C LEU A 49 16.63 -17.80 -22.77
N GLN A 50 17.69 -18.10 -22.04
CA GLN A 50 18.88 -18.79 -22.53
C GLN A 50 19.05 -20.10 -21.74
N PRO A 51 18.79 -21.28 -22.34
CA PRO A 51 19.06 -22.57 -21.72
C PRO A 51 20.57 -22.73 -21.50
N VAL A 52 21.00 -23.14 -20.30
CA VAL A 52 22.42 -23.41 -20.02
C VAL A 52 22.62 -24.92 -19.94
N ASP A 53 22.94 -25.53 -21.09
CA ASP A 53 23.25 -26.95 -21.21
C ASP A 53 24.71 -27.16 -21.66
N LYS A 54 25.12 -28.43 -21.80
CA LYS A 54 26.49 -28.79 -22.25
C LYS A 54 26.80 -28.37 -23.69
N GLN A 55 25.79 -28.03 -24.49
CA GLN A 55 25.94 -27.67 -25.90
C GLN A 55 26.06 -26.16 -26.08
N ASN A 56 25.64 -25.36 -25.10
CA ASN A 56 25.68 -23.91 -25.20
C ASN A 56 27.10 -23.37 -25.02
N ARG A 57 27.59 -22.61 -26.01
CA ARG A 57 29.00 -22.19 -26.10
C ARG A 57 29.34 -20.97 -25.26
N SER A 58 28.35 -20.14 -24.94
CA SER A 58 28.54 -18.92 -24.15
C SER A 58 27.65 -18.93 -22.90
N LYS A 59 28.29 -18.61 -21.78
CA LYS A 59 27.65 -18.34 -20.47
C LYS A 59 27.70 -16.86 -20.12
N LEU A 60 28.10 -16.02 -21.08
CA LEU A 60 28.20 -14.59 -20.87
C LEU A 60 26.81 -13.97 -20.79
N ILE A 61 26.67 -13.07 -19.83
CA ILE A 61 25.49 -12.22 -19.68
C ILE A 61 25.46 -11.23 -20.83
N ILE A 62 24.31 -11.08 -21.47
CA ILE A 62 24.13 -10.12 -22.56
C ILE A 62 22.94 -9.21 -22.27
N ASN A 63 23.04 -7.96 -22.71
CA ASN A 63 21.91 -7.06 -22.73
C ASN A 63 21.31 -7.03 -24.14
N GLY A 64 20.08 -7.50 -24.27
CA GLY A 64 19.26 -7.39 -25.47
C GLY A 64 18.04 -6.48 -25.27
N PHE A 65 18.02 -5.65 -24.23
CA PHE A 65 16.96 -4.69 -23.97
C PHE A 65 17.37 -3.27 -24.37
N ALA A 66 16.37 -2.44 -24.69
CA ALA A 66 16.54 -1.01 -24.87
C ALA A 66 15.41 -0.23 -24.18
N HIS A 67 15.72 1.02 -23.81
CA HIS A 67 14.76 1.94 -23.21
C HIS A 67 14.87 3.30 -23.91
N ASN A 68 13.73 3.83 -24.40
CA ASN A 68 13.68 5.05 -25.20
C ASN A 68 14.10 6.34 -24.44
N ARG A 69 13.87 6.39 -23.12
CA ARG A 69 14.11 7.57 -22.28
C ARG A 69 15.11 7.38 -21.12
N ALA A 70 15.71 6.20 -20.97
CA ALA A 70 16.51 5.86 -19.80
C ALA A 70 17.76 5.08 -20.17
N ARG A 71 18.78 5.16 -19.32
CA ARG A 71 20.03 4.40 -19.50
C ARG A 71 19.94 3.06 -18.77
N PHE A 72 20.49 2.03 -19.40
CA PHE A 72 20.70 0.73 -18.78
C PHE A 72 21.81 0.82 -17.73
N LEU A 73 21.56 0.29 -16.52
CA LEU A 73 22.55 0.27 -15.44
C LEU A 73 23.23 -1.10 -15.29
N GLY A 74 22.51 -2.17 -15.57
CA GLY A 74 22.93 -3.55 -15.32
C GLY A 74 21.73 -4.41 -14.93
N PHE A 75 22.01 -5.59 -14.38
CA PHE A 75 21.00 -6.53 -13.92
C PHE A 75 21.15 -6.80 -12.42
N TYR A 76 20.03 -6.79 -11.69
CA TYR A 76 19.99 -7.51 -10.42
C TYR A 76 19.73 -8.99 -10.69
N ALA A 77 20.50 -9.85 -10.02
CA ALA A 77 20.33 -11.29 -10.13
C ALA A 77 19.51 -11.83 -8.95
N ARG A 78 18.50 -12.66 -9.25
CA ARG A 78 17.66 -13.35 -8.27
C ARG A 78 17.48 -14.83 -8.63
N GLN A 79 17.33 -15.67 -7.60
CA GLN A 79 17.03 -17.10 -7.74
C GLN A 79 15.80 -17.47 -6.92
N ARG A 80 15.02 -18.43 -7.42
CA ARG A 80 13.88 -18.98 -6.70
C ARG A 80 14.37 -20.08 -5.75
N MET A 81 14.01 -19.98 -4.47
CA MET A 81 14.25 -21.02 -3.47
C MET A 81 12.92 -21.36 -2.79
N GLU A 82 12.37 -22.55 -3.07
CA GLU A 82 11.06 -23.02 -2.57
C GLU A 82 9.95 -21.97 -2.74
N ASP A 83 9.58 -21.25 -1.67
CA ASP A 83 8.52 -20.25 -1.61
C ASP A 83 9.04 -18.81 -1.42
N THR A 84 10.33 -18.56 -1.63
CA THR A 84 10.90 -17.21 -1.62
C THR A 84 11.87 -16.93 -2.78
N TRP A 85 12.30 -15.67 -2.86
CA TRP A 85 13.32 -15.17 -3.76
C TRP A 85 14.56 -14.74 -2.97
N ILE A 86 15.73 -15.14 -3.44
CA ILE A 86 17.03 -14.70 -2.93
C ILE A 86 17.74 -13.89 -4.00
N TRP A 87 18.53 -12.90 -3.57
CA TRP A 87 19.22 -11.94 -4.42
C TRP A 87 20.72 -12.12 -4.28
N LEU A 88 21.45 -11.89 -5.38
CA LEU A 88 22.90 -11.81 -5.36
C LEU A 88 23.32 -10.48 -4.74
N THR A 89 24.26 -10.55 -3.81
CA THR A 89 24.73 -9.42 -3.01
C THR A 89 26.16 -9.04 -3.39
N GLU A 90 26.60 -7.83 -3.01
CA GLU A 90 27.94 -7.31 -3.36
C GLU A 90 29.11 -8.15 -2.81
N ASP A 91 28.88 -8.94 -1.76
CA ASP A 91 29.83 -9.91 -1.22
C ASP A 91 29.79 -11.28 -1.94
N PHE A 92 29.11 -11.35 -3.09
CA PHE A 92 28.95 -12.55 -3.92
C PHE A 92 28.24 -13.72 -3.20
N SER A 93 27.36 -13.42 -2.25
CA SER A 93 26.49 -14.39 -1.60
C SER A 93 25.03 -14.27 -2.06
N TRP A 94 24.23 -15.30 -1.77
CA TRP A 94 22.80 -15.31 -2.08
C TRP A 94 22.00 -15.17 -0.79
N GLN A 95 21.23 -14.09 -0.68
CA GLN A 95 20.52 -13.74 0.55
C GLN A 95 19.06 -13.38 0.29
N LYS A 96 18.18 -13.61 1.27
CA LYS A 96 16.80 -13.10 1.21
C LYS A 96 16.84 -11.58 1.25
N GLY A 97 16.02 -10.89 0.46
CA GLY A 97 16.02 -9.41 0.46
C GLY A 97 15.71 -8.81 1.83
N SER A 98 16.54 -7.85 2.27
CA SER A 98 16.31 -6.93 3.39
C SER A 98 16.91 -5.54 3.07
N ALA A 99 16.68 -4.53 3.90
CA ALA A 99 17.29 -3.20 3.67
C ALA A 99 18.80 -3.19 3.85
N ASP A 100 19.33 -4.07 4.71
CA ASP A 100 20.76 -4.15 5.01
C ASP A 100 21.60 -4.80 3.91
N ILE A 101 20.95 -5.31 2.86
CA ILE A 101 21.61 -6.04 1.78
C ILE A 101 21.83 -5.14 0.57
N ALA A 102 23.10 -4.92 0.24
CA ALA A 102 23.49 -4.33 -1.03
C ALA A 102 23.44 -5.38 -2.15
N LYS A 103 22.49 -5.23 -3.07
CA LYS A 103 22.36 -6.11 -4.25
C LYS A 103 23.47 -5.80 -5.25
N LEU A 104 24.10 -6.83 -5.80
CA LEU A 104 25.13 -6.67 -6.81
C LEU A 104 24.50 -6.38 -8.18
N LEU A 105 24.96 -5.33 -8.84
CA LEU A 105 24.58 -4.99 -10.20
C LEU A 105 25.51 -5.69 -11.20
N VAL A 106 25.02 -6.75 -11.81
CA VAL A 106 25.75 -7.59 -12.76
C VAL A 106 25.74 -6.95 -14.14
N GLN A 107 26.88 -7.01 -14.83
CA GLN A 107 27.10 -6.34 -16.11
C GLN A 107 27.12 -7.32 -17.29
N PRO A 108 26.66 -6.88 -18.49
CA PRO A 108 26.89 -7.61 -19.72
C PRO A 108 28.40 -7.91 -19.92
N GLY A 109 28.71 -9.12 -20.37
CA GLY A 109 30.07 -9.62 -20.54
C GLY A 109 30.62 -10.40 -19.34
N GLN A 110 29.98 -10.36 -18.17
CA GLN A 110 30.33 -11.26 -17.06
C GLN A 110 29.85 -12.69 -17.33
N ASP A 111 30.57 -13.68 -16.83
CA ASP A 111 30.15 -15.09 -16.93
C ASP A 111 29.14 -15.42 -15.84
N VAL A 112 27.99 -15.99 -16.21
CA VAL A 112 26.93 -16.31 -15.24
C VAL A 112 27.39 -17.33 -14.19
N SER A 113 28.42 -18.13 -14.47
CA SER A 113 28.98 -19.07 -13.49
C SER A 113 29.71 -18.37 -12.33
N GLU A 114 30.10 -17.11 -12.50
CA GLU A 114 30.63 -16.24 -11.43
C GLU A 114 29.51 -15.63 -10.57
N VAL A 115 28.30 -15.54 -11.14
CA VAL A 115 27.08 -15.02 -10.48
C VAL A 115 26.43 -16.13 -9.63
N GLY A 116 26.36 -17.35 -10.16
CA GLY A 116 25.83 -18.49 -9.43
C GLY A 116 25.66 -19.75 -10.28
N SER A 117 25.35 -20.86 -9.62
CA SER A 117 25.02 -22.10 -10.32
C SER A 117 23.64 -22.01 -10.97
N VAL A 118 23.57 -22.30 -12.26
CA VAL A 118 22.32 -22.56 -13.01
C VAL A 118 21.95 -24.05 -13.04
N ALA A 119 22.79 -24.93 -12.49
CA ALA A 119 22.51 -26.36 -12.44
C ALA A 119 21.42 -26.62 -11.38
N GLY A 120 20.23 -27.02 -11.84
CA GLY A 120 19.10 -27.33 -10.96
C GLY A 120 18.28 -26.10 -10.49
N THR A 121 18.59 -24.90 -10.97
CA THR A 121 17.83 -23.66 -10.69
C THR A 121 17.83 -22.73 -11.90
N ASN A 122 17.04 -21.65 -11.88
CA ASN A 122 17.12 -20.56 -12.85
C ASN A 122 17.76 -19.34 -12.20
N ILE A 123 18.55 -18.60 -12.96
CA ILE A 123 18.99 -17.24 -12.60
C ILE A 123 18.13 -16.26 -13.37
N VAL A 124 17.44 -15.39 -12.65
CA VAL A 124 16.70 -14.28 -13.24
C VAL A 124 17.56 -13.02 -13.14
N LEU A 125 17.77 -12.37 -14.29
CA LEU A 125 18.49 -11.12 -14.44
C LEU A 125 17.48 -10.02 -14.75
N GLU A 126 17.20 -9.20 -13.75
CA GLU A 126 16.22 -8.11 -13.80
C GLU A 126 16.91 -6.80 -14.17
N ALA A 127 16.61 -6.28 -15.37
CA ALA A 127 17.21 -5.06 -15.87
C ALA A 127 16.90 -3.87 -14.95
N GLN A 128 17.88 -2.99 -14.78
CA GLN A 128 17.75 -1.78 -13.99
C GLN A 128 18.00 -0.56 -14.88
N TRP A 129 17.11 0.42 -14.77
CA TRP A 129 17.09 1.61 -15.62
C TRP A 129 17.08 2.87 -14.78
N ALA A 130 17.72 3.93 -15.29
CA ALA A 130 17.59 5.26 -14.71
C ALA A 130 17.35 6.33 -15.78
N TYR A 131 16.44 7.25 -15.47
CA TYR A 131 16.30 8.49 -16.21
C TYR A 131 17.56 9.36 -16.08
N PRO A 132 17.74 10.37 -16.95
CA PRO A 132 18.90 11.28 -16.87
C PRO A 132 19.05 12.01 -15.53
N ASN A 133 17.96 12.22 -14.81
CA ASN A 133 17.95 12.82 -13.46
C ASN A 133 18.38 11.85 -12.34
N GLY A 134 18.63 10.58 -12.67
CA GLY A 134 19.06 9.54 -11.72
C GLY A 134 17.91 8.76 -11.08
N GLU A 135 16.66 9.14 -11.30
CA GLU A 135 15.50 8.39 -10.81
C GLU A 135 15.34 7.06 -11.55
N SER A 136 14.75 6.08 -10.87
CA SER A 136 14.43 4.78 -11.47
C SER A 136 13.49 4.93 -12.66
N ALA A 137 13.80 4.22 -13.74
CA ALA A 137 12.93 4.07 -14.90
C ALA A 137 12.41 2.62 -15.05
N ASN A 138 12.37 1.88 -13.94
CA ASN A 138 11.85 0.53 -13.91
C ASN A 138 10.31 0.50 -14.10
N CYS A 139 9.75 -0.68 -14.38
CA CYS A 139 8.30 -0.85 -14.55
C CYS A 139 7.51 -0.24 -13.38
N GLY A 140 6.53 0.61 -13.67
CA GLY A 140 5.73 1.33 -12.67
C GLY A 140 6.28 2.70 -12.26
N SER A 141 7.49 3.09 -12.67
CA SER A 141 8.06 4.42 -12.36
C SER A 141 7.15 5.59 -12.74
N LEU A 142 6.39 5.44 -13.85
CA LEU A 142 5.42 6.43 -14.31
C LEU A 142 4.37 6.77 -13.23
N MET A 143 3.93 5.77 -12.46
CA MET A 143 2.94 5.94 -11.40
C MET A 143 3.61 6.36 -10.10
N PHE A 144 4.63 5.61 -9.68
CA PHE A 144 5.20 5.68 -8.32
C PHE A 144 6.28 6.76 -8.13
N THR A 145 6.52 7.59 -9.14
CA THR A 145 7.19 8.89 -8.96
C THR A 145 6.21 9.98 -8.51
N ASN A 146 4.90 9.77 -8.67
CA ASN A 146 3.88 10.66 -8.11
C ASN A 146 3.72 10.37 -6.61
N LYS A 147 3.98 11.37 -5.77
CA LYS A 147 3.87 11.25 -4.31
C LYS A 147 2.43 11.02 -3.84
N LEU A 148 1.46 11.58 -4.57
CA LEU A 148 0.04 11.51 -4.24
C LEU A 148 -0.76 10.91 -5.39
N MET A 149 -1.79 10.16 -5.04
CA MET A 149 -2.82 9.69 -5.95
C MET A 149 -4.18 10.16 -5.43
N ALA A 150 -4.97 10.80 -6.31
CA ALA A 150 -6.32 11.24 -5.99
C ALA A 150 -7.28 10.04 -6.00
N HIS A 151 -7.79 9.68 -4.82
CA HIS A 151 -8.68 8.53 -4.62
C HIS A 151 -10.08 8.80 -5.19
N ALA A 152 -10.60 7.88 -6.01
CA ALA A 152 -11.87 8.01 -6.71
C ALA A 152 -12.01 9.36 -7.43
N LEU A 153 -10.95 9.75 -8.16
CA LEU A 153 -10.73 11.04 -8.80
C LEU A 153 -10.61 12.25 -7.87
N GLY A 154 -10.55 12.03 -6.56
CA GLY A 154 -10.38 13.05 -5.53
C GLY A 154 -11.67 13.39 -4.76
N GLY A 155 -11.48 14.08 -3.64
CA GLY A 155 -12.55 14.61 -2.82
C GLY A 155 -12.95 16.02 -3.24
N LEU A 156 -14.26 16.30 -3.23
CA LEU A 156 -14.85 17.58 -3.60
C LEU A 156 -15.86 18.00 -2.52
N ASN A 157 -15.87 19.29 -2.15
CA ASN A 157 -16.83 19.85 -1.17
C ASN A 157 -16.90 19.07 0.16
N GLU A 158 -15.74 18.71 0.72
CA GLU A 158 -15.60 17.92 1.97
C GLU A 158 -16.12 16.46 1.89
N THR A 159 -16.56 16.01 0.71
CA THR A 159 -16.95 14.61 0.46
C THR A 159 -15.91 13.87 -0.36
N SER A 160 -15.91 12.55 -0.25
CA SER A 160 -14.94 11.63 -0.86
C SER A 160 -15.66 10.54 -1.63
N TYR A 161 -14.94 9.68 -2.38
CA TYR A 161 -15.51 8.63 -3.24
C TYR A 161 -16.43 9.17 -4.35
N HIS A 162 -15.95 10.13 -5.14
CA HIS A 162 -16.76 10.77 -6.17
C HIS A 162 -16.86 9.94 -7.46
N ASN A 163 -15.73 9.56 -8.06
CA ASN A 163 -15.67 8.97 -9.40
C ASN A 163 -16.37 9.82 -10.50
N THR A 164 -16.30 11.15 -10.38
CA THR A 164 -16.96 12.08 -11.32
C THR A 164 -15.97 13.00 -12.02
N ARG A 165 -16.38 13.55 -13.18
CA ARG A 165 -15.60 14.53 -13.93
C ARG A 165 -15.28 15.78 -13.11
N ALA A 166 -16.25 16.28 -12.34
CA ALA A 166 -16.07 17.47 -11.50
C ALA A 166 -14.99 17.26 -10.42
N ALA A 167 -14.91 16.07 -9.82
CA ALA A 167 -13.85 15.74 -8.86
C ALA A 167 -12.49 15.68 -9.55
N PHE A 168 -12.40 15.04 -10.72
CA PHE A 168 -11.18 15.01 -11.53
C PHE A 168 -10.68 16.42 -11.89
N GLU A 169 -11.56 17.28 -12.40
CA GLU A 169 -11.23 18.67 -12.75
C GLU A 169 -10.71 19.45 -11.53
N TYR A 170 -11.36 19.30 -10.38
CA TYR A 170 -10.87 19.90 -9.13
C TYR A 170 -9.50 19.35 -8.70
N SER A 171 -9.29 18.04 -8.82
CA SER A 171 -8.00 17.42 -8.50
C SER A 171 -6.89 17.89 -9.45
N LEU A 172 -7.19 18.13 -10.72
CA LEU A 172 -6.26 18.75 -11.67
C LEU A 172 -5.92 20.19 -11.27
N GLU A 173 -6.92 21.02 -10.98
CA GLU A 173 -6.73 22.40 -10.57
C GLU A 173 -5.89 22.52 -9.29
N THR A 174 -5.97 21.51 -8.42
CA THR A 174 -5.19 21.43 -7.17
C THR A 174 -3.83 20.75 -7.33
N GLY A 175 -3.47 20.33 -8.55
CA GLY A 175 -2.13 19.90 -8.93
C GLY A 175 -1.90 18.38 -9.00
N HIS A 176 -2.93 17.55 -8.85
CA HIS A 176 -2.78 16.10 -8.99
C HIS A 176 -2.47 15.70 -10.44
N THR A 177 -1.69 14.62 -10.57
CA THR A 177 -1.23 14.06 -11.85
C THR A 177 -1.44 12.54 -11.95
N TYR A 178 -1.92 11.93 -10.88
CA TYR A 178 -2.19 10.50 -10.77
C TYR A 178 -3.50 10.29 -10.02
N PHE A 179 -4.38 9.44 -10.55
CA PHE A 179 -5.75 9.28 -10.11
C PHE A 179 -6.12 7.80 -10.01
N GLU A 180 -7.04 7.48 -9.11
CA GLU A 180 -7.69 6.18 -9.04
C GLU A 180 -9.16 6.29 -9.41
N VAL A 181 -9.69 5.25 -10.04
CA VAL A 181 -11.09 5.16 -10.47
C VAL A 181 -11.64 3.78 -10.12
N ASP A 182 -12.73 3.77 -9.35
CA ASP A 182 -13.52 2.57 -9.11
C ASP A 182 -14.38 2.27 -10.34
N LEU A 183 -14.33 1.04 -10.85
CA LEU A 183 -15.18 0.59 -11.97
C LEU A 183 -16.13 -0.53 -11.54
N SER A 184 -17.43 -0.25 -11.67
CA SER A 184 -18.50 -1.20 -11.43
C SER A 184 -19.22 -1.61 -12.71
N TYR A 185 -19.89 -2.76 -12.69
CA TYR A 185 -20.54 -3.35 -13.86
C TYR A 185 -22.05 -3.41 -13.63
N THR A 186 -22.81 -2.91 -14.60
CA THR A 186 -24.27 -2.87 -14.55
C THR A 186 -24.89 -4.23 -14.90
N ALA A 187 -26.19 -4.40 -14.64
CA ALA A 187 -26.93 -5.62 -14.92
C ALA A 187 -26.95 -5.99 -16.42
N ASP A 188 -26.81 -4.98 -17.29
CA ASP A 188 -26.73 -5.07 -18.75
C ASP A 188 -25.29 -4.90 -19.27
N GLU A 189 -24.31 -5.25 -18.43
CA GLU A 189 -22.92 -5.51 -18.83
C GLU A 189 -22.15 -4.27 -19.33
N ARG A 190 -22.36 -3.11 -18.71
CA ARG A 190 -21.61 -1.86 -18.97
C ARG A 190 -20.77 -1.42 -17.77
N LEU A 191 -19.60 -0.84 -18.05
CA LEU A 191 -18.72 -0.28 -17.02
C LEU A 191 -19.07 1.17 -16.69
N VAL A 192 -19.20 1.45 -15.40
CA VAL A 192 -19.47 2.77 -14.83
C VAL A 192 -18.47 3.11 -13.75
N ALA A 193 -18.06 4.38 -13.68
CA ALA A 193 -17.14 4.91 -12.67
C ALA A 193 -17.89 5.08 -11.34
N SER A 194 -17.83 4.05 -10.49
CA SER A 194 -18.51 4.01 -9.20
C SER A 194 -18.04 2.83 -8.35
N SER A 195 -18.13 2.99 -7.04
CA SER A 195 -18.10 1.87 -6.10
C SER A 195 -19.26 0.89 -6.35
N PRO A 196 -19.24 -0.36 -5.84
CA PRO A 196 -20.25 -1.38 -6.16
C PRO A 196 -21.63 -1.04 -5.61
N ARG A 197 -21.71 -0.09 -4.67
CA ARG A 197 -22.92 0.32 -3.98
C ARG A 197 -23.08 1.83 -4.01
N ILE A 198 -24.10 2.29 -4.72
CA ILE A 198 -24.41 3.70 -4.83
C ILE A 198 -25.64 4.08 -4.01
N ARG A 199 -25.67 5.31 -3.52
CA ARG A 199 -26.84 5.86 -2.83
C ARG A 199 -27.94 6.18 -3.85
N THR A 200 -29.16 5.75 -3.58
CA THR A 200 -30.32 6.04 -4.41
C THR A 200 -31.35 6.86 -3.62
N GLY A 201 -31.67 8.06 -4.11
CA GLY A 201 -32.64 8.96 -3.49
C GLY A 201 -32.21 9.54 -2.12
N ASP A 202 -33.20 10.00 -1.35
CA ASP A 202 -33.01 10.75 -0.10
C ASP A 202 -32.87 9.88 1.15
N ARG A 203 -33.24 8.59 1.06
CA ARG A 203 -33.03 7.63 2.13
C ARG A 203 -31.57 7.18 2.06
N ASN A 204 -30.91 6.95 3.19
CA ASN A 204 -29.53 6.41 3.24
C ASN A 204 -29.43 4.95 2.73
N GLU A 205 -30.31 4.53 1.81
CA GLU A 205 -30.33 3.24 1.15
C GLU A 205 -29.24 3.21 0.07
N ARG A 206 -28.53 2.08 -0.01
CA ARG A 206 -27.49 1.85 -1.00
C ARG A 206 -27.82 0.59 -1.80
N GLU A 207 -27.98 0.75 -3.10
CA GLU A 207 -28.29 -0.32 -4.05
C GLU A 207 -27.02 -0.81 -4.74
N LEU A 208 -27.01 -2.06 -5.18
CA LEU A 208 -25.90 -2.63 -5.93
C LEU A 208 -25.96 -2.18 -7.38
N ILE A 209 -24.83 -1.71 -7.93
CA ILE A 209 -24.72 -1.33 -9.35
C ILE A 209 -25.05 -2.52 -10.26
N SER A 210 -24.67 -3.73 -9.86
CA SER A 210 -24.94 -4.98 -10.59
C SER A 210 -26.41 -5.33 -10.75
N ASP A 211 -27.29 -4.68 -9.99
CA ASP A 211 -28.74 -4.94 -10.01
C ASP A 211 -29.49 -3.89 -10.84
N MET A 212 -28.79 -2.89 -11.38
CA MET A 212 -29.35 -1.77 -12.15
C MET A 212 -28.87 -1.79 -13.60
N THR A 213 -29.73 -1.37 -14.53
CA THR A 213 -29.32 -1.15 -15.93
C THR A 213 -28.39 0.05 -16.05
N TYR A 214 -27.62 0.10 -17.13
CA TYR A 214 -26.75 1.21 -17.49
C TYR A 214 -27.51 2.54 -17.51
N GLU A 215 -28.66 2.58 -18.20
CA GLU A 215 -29.50 3.77 -18.27
C GLU A 215 -29.94 4.25 -16.87
N ARG A 216 -30.29 3.31 -15.98
CA ARG A 216 -30.67 3.65 -14.61
C ARG A 216 -29.49 4.25 -13.86
N VAL A 217 -28.32 3.62 -13.91
CA VAL A 217 -27.14 4.12 -13.19
C VAL A 217 -26.76 5.50 -13.70
N MET A 218 -26.66 5.70 -15.01
CA MET A 218 -26.28 7.00 -15.59
C MET A 218 -27.30 8.12 -15.32
N SER A 219 -28.53 7.80 -14.90
CA SER A 219 -29.51 8.80 -14.44
C SER A 219 -29.30 9.26 -12.99
N LEU A 220 -28.44 8.59 -12.23
CA LEU A 220 -28.12 8.91 -10.84
C LEU A 220 -26.98 9.94 -10.75
N THR A 221 -26.76 10.45 -9.54
CA THR A 221 -25.63 11.33 -9.24
C THR A 221 -24.83 10.80 -8.06
N SER A 222 -23.52 11.04 -8.10
CA SER A 222 -22.60 10.85 -6.98
C SER A 222 -22.35 12.21 -6.35
N HIS A 223 -22.81 12.40 -5.11
CA HIS A 223 -22.68 13.69 -4.40
C HIS A 223 -23.28 14.91 -5.14
N GLY A 224 -24.28 14.70 -5.99
CA GLY A 224 -24.90 15.74 -6.80
C GLY A 224 -24.30 15.89 -8.19
N GLU A 225 -23.17 15.22 -8.47
CA GLU A 225 -22.49 15.25 -9.76
C GLU A 225 -22.86 14.05 -10.64
N PRO A 226 -22.90 14.19 -11.98
CA PRO A 226 -23.17 13.07 -12.88
C PRO A 226 -22.15 11.94 -12.75
N ILE A 227 -22.63 10.70 -12.85
CA ILE A 227 -21.77 9.51 -12.93
C ILE A 227 -21.13 9.44 -14.31
N MET A 228 -19.86 9.03 -14.37
CA MET A 228 -19.17 8.75 -15.63
C MET A 228 -19.22 7.27 -15.98
N ASP A 229 -19.06 6.97 -17.27
CA ASP A 229 -18.79 5.61 -17.74
C ASP A 229 -17.32 5.41 -18.16
N ALA A 230 -16.97 4.19 -18.58
CA ALA A 230 -15.62 3.90 -19.06
C ALA A 230 -15.23 4.65 -20.35
N ARG A 231 -16.19 5.09 -21.17
CA ARG A 231 -15.93 5.87 -22.40
C ARG A 231 -15.58 7.30 -22.07
N GLU A 232 -16.27 7.89 -21.09
CA GLU A 232 -15.90 9.18 -20.53
C GLU A 232 -14.53 9.13 -19.85
N LEU A 233 -14.21 8.04 -19.15
CA LEU A 233 -12.86 7.83 -18.62
C LEU A 233 -11.81 7.77 -19.75
N TYR A 234 -12.07 7.01 -20.83
CA TYR A 234 -11.19 6.99 -22.01
C TYR A 234 -10.99 8.40 -22.60
N GLN A 235 -12.05 9.21 -22.66
CA GLN A 235 -11.95 10.60 -23.08
C GLN A 235 -11.02 11.42 -22.16
N LEU A 236 -11.11 11.27 -20.83
CA LEU A 236 -10.18 11.93 -19.90
C LEU A 236 -8.73 11.54 -20.17
N LEU A 237 -8.48 10.24 -20.37
CA LEU A 237 -7.13 9.76 -20.68
C LEU A 237 -6.60 10.34 -22.00
N SER A 238 -7.48 10.53 -22.98
CA SER A 238 -7.14 11.06 -24.30
C SER A 238 -6.87 12.57 -24.26
N GLU A 239 -7.64 13.31 -23.46
CA GLU A 239 -7.48 14.75 -23.23
C GLU A 239 -6.24 15.07 -22.38
N HIS A 240 -5.80 14.10 -21.55
CA HIS A 240 -4.69 14.26 -20.62
C HIS A 240 -3.64 13.14 -20.73
N PRO A 241 -2.87 13.09 -21.84
CA PRO A 241 -1.87 12.03 -22.08
C PRO A 241 -0.71 12.03 -21.08
N GLN A 242 -0.49 13.14 -20.37
CA GLN A 242 0.57 13.27 -19.36
C GLN A 242 0.25 12.61 -18.01
N TYR A 243 -1.00 12.17 -17.78
CA TYR A 243 -1.41 11.59 -16.51
C TYR A 243 -1.61 10.08 -16.61
N CYS A 244 -1.50 9.42 -15.45
CA CYS A 244 -1.71 7.99 -15.29
C CYS A 244 -2.92 7.72 -14.38
N PHE A 245 -3.46 6.52 -14.48
CA PHE A 245 -4.67 6.12 -13.77
C PHE A 245 -4.54 4.73 -13.17
N GLU A 246 -4.96 4.56 -11.93
CA GLU A 246 -5.25 3.27 -11.33
C GLU A 246 -6.71 2.90 -11.58
N LEU A 247 -6.98 1.66 -11.96
CA LEU A 247 -8.34 1.12 -12.01
C LEU A 247 -8.54 0.07 -10.92
N ASP A 248 -9.54 0.28 -10.05
CA ASP A 248 -10.03 -0.72 -9.12
C ASP A 248 -11.38 -1.28 -9.61
N PHE A 249 -11.37 -2.54 -10.04
CA PHE A 249 -12.62 -3.25 -10.35
C PHE A 249 -13.24 -3.95 -9.13
N HIS A 250 -12.64 -3.75 -7.96
CA HIS A 250 -12.89 -4.48 -6.74
C HIS A 250 -12.65 -5.99 -6.91
N PHE A 251 -13.14 -6.79 -5.96
CA PHE A 251 -12.95 -8.24 -6.00
C PHE A 251 -13.86 -8.89 -7.07
N ILE A 252 -13.26 -9.22 -8.21
CA ILE A 252 -13.86 -9.96 -9.32
C ILE A 252 -12.96 -11.14 -9.73
N VAL A 253 -13.54 -12.25 -10.18
CA VAL A 253 -12.82 -13.46 -10.61
C VAL A 253 -13.57 -14.17 -11.74
N GLY A 254 -12.89 -15.08 -12.44
CA GLY A 254 -13.44 -15.93 -13.48
C GLY A 254 -13.98 -15.15 -14.68
N GLU A 255 -15.13 -15.57 -15.20
CA GLU A 255 -15.73 -14.92 -16.38
C GLU A 255 -16.24 -13.50 -16.11
N ASP A 256 -16.56 -13.14 -14.86
CA ASP A 256 -16.92 -11.74 -14.53
C ASP A 256 -15.71 -10.82 -14.74
N ALA A 257 -14.53 -11.25 -14.28
CA ALA A 257 -13.29 -10.52 -14.54
C ALA A 257 -13.02 -10.36 -16.03
N LYS A 258 -13.09 -11.46 -16.78
CA LYS A 258 -12.81 -11.44 -18.22
C LYS A 258 -13.79 -10.58 -19.01
N LYS A 259 -15.08 -10.60 -18.68
CA LYS A 259 -16.09 -9.76 -19.34
C LYS A 259 -15.84 -8.28 -19.12
N ARG A 260 -15.53 -7.88 -17.89
CA ARG A 260 -15.22 -6.49 -17.55
C ARG A 260 -13.99 -5.99 -18.30
N ILE A 261 -12.93 -6.80 -18.39
CA ILE A 261 -11.74 -6.43 -19.16
C ILE A 261 -12.06 -6.30 -20.65
N ARG A 262 -12.87 -7.20 -21.24
CA ARG A 262 -13.31 -7.04 -22.64
C ARG A 262 -14.11 -5.75 -22.85
N SER A 263 -15.05 -5.43 -21.94
CA SER A 263 -15.82 -4.17 -21.99
C SER A 263 -14.90 -2.96 -21.89
N LEU A 264 -13.90 -2.98 -21.00
CA LEU A 264 -12.93 -1.90 -20.88
C LEU A 264 -12.18 -1.69 -22.21
N LEU A 265 -11.67 -2.77 -22.80
CA LEU A 265 -10.93 -2.71 -24.06
C LEU A 265 -11.79 -2.16 -25.22
N GLU A 266 -13.06 -2.56 -25.28
CA GLU A 266 -14.02 -2.04 -26.26
C GLU A 266 -14.28 -0.55 -26.04
N ASP A 267 -14.54 -0.13 -24.79
CA ASP A 267 -14.80 1.27 -24.44
C ASP A 267 -13.55 2.16 -24.65
N PHE A 268 -12.35 1.59 -24.56
CA PHE A 268 -11.06 2.24 -24.82
C PHE A 268 -10.60 2.09 -26.29
N ASN A 269 -11.42 1.50 -27.17
CA ASN A 269 -11.10 1.27 -28.58
C ASN A 269 -9.77 0.51 -28.83
N HIS A 270 -9.33 -0.31 -27.88
CA HIS A 270 -8.02 -0.98 -27.93
C HIS A 270 -6.83 -0.02 -28.12
N ASP A 271 -6.93 1.21 -27.60
CA ASP A 271 -5.87 2.21 -27.67
C ASP A 271 -4.70 1.86 -26.73
N GLU A 272 -3.64 1.28 -27.29
CA GLU A 272 -2.45 0.86 -26.56
C GLU A 272 -1.74 2.02 -25.82
N GLU A 273 -1.82 3.26 -26.32
CA GLU A 273 -1.23 4.43 -25.65
C GLU A 273 -2.04 4.82 -24.41
N ALA A 274 -3.36 4.69 -24.44
CA ALA A 274 -4.19 4.85 -23.26
C ALA A 274 -3.98 3.70 -22.26
N LEU A 275 -4.00 2.46 -22.74
CA LEU A 275 -3.89 1.26 -21.90
C LEU A 275 -2.53 1.14 -21.19
N SER A 276 -1.44 1.58 -21.82
CA SER A 276 -0.09 1.60 -21.20
C SER A 276 0.02 2.54 -19.99
N ARG A 277 -0.90 3.50 -19.83
CA ARG A 277 -0.93 4.44 -18.69
C ARG A 277 -1.82 3.99 -17.53
N LEU A 278 -2.43 2.81 -17.67
CA LEU A 278 -3.26 2.20 -16.63
C LEU A 278 -2.41 1.33 -15.70
N LEU A 279 -2.66 1.46 -14.40
CA LEU A 279 -2.26 0.52 -13.37
C LEU A 279 -3.48 -0.29 -12.94
N ILE A 280 -3.46 -1.61 -13.19
CA ILE A 280 -4.58 -2.47 -12.82
C ILE A 280 -4.40 -3.03 -11.41
N GLN A 281 -5.34 -2.74 -10.52
CA GLN A 281 -5.36 -3.29 -9.17
C GLN A 281 -5.96 -4.70 -9.14
N VAL A 282 -5.24 -5.64 -8.51
CA VAL A 282 -5.69 -7.03 -8.33
C VAL A 282 -5.66 -7.44 -6.87
N HIS A 283 -6.66 -8.21 -6.43
CA HIS A 283 -6.82 -8.62 -5.03
C HIS A 283 -6.29 -10.03 -4.73
N THR A 284 -6.14 -10.85 -5.77
CA THR A 284 -5.74 -12.26 -5.66
C THR A 284 -4.95 -12.74 -6.89
N PRO A 285 -4.17 -13.83 -6.78
CA PRO A 285 -3.52 -14.45 -7.93
C PRO A 285 -4.51 -14.94 -8.99
N GLU A 286 -5.72 -15.33 -8.58
CA GLU A 286 -6.77 -15.75 -9.51
C GLU A 286 -7.27 -14.59 -10.35
N MET A 287 -7.67 -13.48 -9.69
CA MET A 287 -8.07 -12.25 -10.37
C MET A 287 -7.00 -11.76 -11.36
N HIS A 288 -5.73 -11.74 -10.95
CA HIS A 288 -4.62 -11.39 -11.85
C HIS A 288 -4.59 -12.29 -13.08
N ARG A 289 -4.62 -13.61 -12.91
CA ARG A 289 -4.61 -14.55 -14.05
C ARG A 289 -5.82 -14.39 -14.95
N ASP A 290 -7.00 -14.12 -14.40
CA ASP A 290 -8.20 -13.95 -15.20
C ASP A 290 -8.14 -12.66 -16.04
N VAL A 291 -7.72 -11.54 -15.44
CA VAL A 291 -7.48 -10.27 -16.15
C VAL A 291 -6.41 -10.45 -17.23
N ASP A 292 -5.25 -10.97 -16.83
CA ASP A 292 -4.08 -11.13 -17.70
C ASP A 292 -4.32 -12.15 -18.83
N SER A 293 -5.27 -13.08 -18.67
CA SER A 293 -5.68 -14.00 -19.74
C SER A 293 -6.44 -13.32 -20.89
N VAL A 294 -6.95 -12.12 -20.68
CA VAL A 294 -7.65 -11.33 -21.71
C VAL A 294 -6.71 -10.31 -22.34
N TYR A 295 -5.95 -9.59 -21.51
CA TYR A 295 -5.00 -8.57 -21.98
C TYR A 295 -3.86 -8.38 -20.98
N HIS A 296 -2.64 -8.29 -21.52
CA HIS A 296 -1.42 -8.13 -20.74
C HIS A 296 -1.13 -6.66 -20.50
N PHE A 297 -1.68 -6.09 -19.43
CA PHE A 297 -1.38 -4.70 -19.06
C PHE A 297 0.10 -4.52 -18.71
N GLU A 298 0.65 -3.35 -19.06
CA GLU A 298 2.03 -2.99 -18.72
C GLU A 298 2.25 -2.80 -17.23
N HIS A 299 1.19 -2.47 -16.47
CA HIS A 299 1.32 -2.15 -15.04
C HIS A 299 0.21 -2.82 -14.23
N TYR A 300 0.64 -3.53 -13.20
CA TYR A 300 -0.23 -4.16 -12.22
C TYR A 300 0.24 -3.82 -10.82
N GLN A 301 -0.71 -3.72 -9.89
CA GLN A 301 -0.43 -3.73 -8.45
C GLN A 301 -1.29 -4.74 -7.71
N TYR A 302 -0.74 -5.28 -6.63
CA TYR A 302 -1.46 -6.24 -5.80
C TYR A 302 -1.93 -5.60 -4.49
N LEU A 303 -3.24 -5.63 -4.24
CA LEU A 303 -3.85 -5.13 -3.02
C LEU A 303 -3.79 -6.17 -1.88
N ILE A 304 -3.03 -5.87 -0.83
CA ILE A 304 -2.93 -6.73 0.36
C ILE A 304 -4.20 -6.62 1.23
N GLY A 305 -4.79 -5.43 1.31
CA GLY A 305 -5.97 -5.19 2.13
C GLY A 305 -5.70 -5.37 3.62
N MET A 306 -6.59 -6.11 4.28
CA MET A 306 -6.50 -6.45 5.72
C MET A 306 -5.90 -7.84 5.96
N LYS A 307 -5.22 -8.42 4.95
CA LYS A 307 -4.74 -9.81 4.96
C LYS A 307 -3.21 -9.88 5.02
N MET A 308 -2.62 -9.26 6.04
CA MET A 308 -1.16 -9.13 6.16
C MET A 308 -0.44 -10.47 6.34
N GLU A 309 -1.14 -11.53 6.73
CA GLU A 309 -0.61 -12.89 6.74
C GLU A 309 -0.16 -13.38 5.35
N ARG A 310 -0.67 -12.76 4.28
CA ARG A 310 -0.35 -13.10 2.88
C ARG A 310 0.80 -12.27 2.30
N LEU A 311 1.42 -11.39 3.08
CA LEU A 311 2.42 -10.44 2.56
C LEU A 311 3.55 -11.14 1.79
N ASN A 312 4.12 -12.20 2.35
CA ASN A 312 5.23 -12.92 1.72
C ASN A 312 4.80 -13.63 0.43
N ASP A 313 3.61 -14.25 0.45
CA ASP A 313 3.05 -14.92 -0.73
C ASP A 313 2.74 -13.91 -1.84
N ALA A 314 2.24 -12.73 -1.47
CA ALA A 314 1.96 -11.65 -2.41
C ALA A 314 3.25 -11.09 -3.02
N ILE A 315 4.29 -10.82 -2.21
CA ILE A 315 5.62 -10.41 -2.73
C ILE A 315 6.14 -11.45 -3.72
N THR A 316 6.13 -12.72 -3.32
CA THR A 316 6.66 -13.82 -4.14
C THR A 316 5.88 -13.96 -5.43
N TYR A 317 4.55 -13.93 -5.36
CA TYR A 317 3.68 -13.98 -6.53
C TYR A 317 3.90 -12.78 -7.46
N SER A 318 4.01 -11.57 -6.91
CA SER A 318 4.26 -10.36 -7.70
C SER A 318 5.56 -10.47 -8.49
N LEU A 319 6.62 -10.95 -7.85
CA LEU A 319 7.90 -11.21 -8.50
C LEU A 319 7.82 -12.33 -9.55
N ASP A 320 7.05 -13.39 -9.30
CA ASP A 320 6.86 -14.52 -10.22
C ASP A 320 6.15 -14.08 -11.52
N VAL A 321 5.25 -13.07 -11.46
CA VAL A 321 4.40 -12.68 -12.60
C VAL A 321 4.65 -11.27 -13.13
N GLY A 322 5.53 -10.49 -12.50
CA GLY A 322 5.91 -9.15 -12.98
C GLY A 322 5.06 -8.00 -12.45
N ILE A 323 4.26 -8.19 -11.39
CA ILE A 323 3.55 -7.08 -10.73
C ILE A 323 4.59 -6.13 -10.10
N CYS A 324 4.47 -4.83 -10.35
CA CYS A 324 5.49 -3.85 -9.94
C CYS A 324 5.26 -3.24 -8.55
N ALA A 325 4.04 -3.35 -8.00
CA ALA A 325 3.70 -2.68 -6.74
C ALA A 325 2.76 -3.46 -5.83
N LEU A 326 2.82 -3.13 -4.53
CA LEU A 326 1.85 -3.58 -3.53
C LEU A 326 1.10 -2.38 -2.93
N ALA A 327 -0.22 -2.52 -2.79
CA ALA A 327 -1.06 -1.56 -2.11
C ALA A 327 -1.46 -2.07 -0.71
N LEU A 328 -1.29 -1.24 0.32
CA LEU A 328 -1.64 -1.58 1.71
C LEU A 328 -2.24 -0.41 2.49
N ARG A 329 -2.94 -0.73 3.57
CA ARG A 329 -3.42 0.31 4.49
C ARG A 329 -2.22 0.95 5.19
N TRP A 330 -2.18 2.28 5.25
CA TRP A 330 -1.03 3.01 5.81
C TRP A 330 -0.73 2.59 7.27
N SER A 331 -1.76 2.29 8.07
CA SER A 331 -1.61 1.87 9.47
C SER A 331 -0.99 0.48 9.64
N LEU A 332 -0.93 -0.31 8.56
CA LEU A 332 -0.31 -1.64 8.49
C LEU A 332 1.07 -1.60 7.80
N ALA A 333 1.46 -0.46 7.23
CA ALA A 333 2.75 -0.23 6.59
C ALA A 333 3.84 0.07 7.64
N THR A 334 4.17 -0.93 8.48
CA THR A 334 5.24 -0.79 9.46
C THR A 334 6.61 -0.70 8.77
N ALA A 335 7.63 -0.19 9.46
CA ALA A 335 8.99 -0.11 8.93
C ALA A 335 9.48 -1.46 8.38
N SER A 336 9.25 -2.57 9.11
CA SER A 336 9.62 -3.91 8.66
C SER A 336 8.83 -4.39 7.43
N VAL A 337 7.57 -3.98 7.29
CA VAL A 337 6.76 -4.29 6.10
C VAL A 337 7.29 -3.51 4.91
N VAL A 338 7.49 -2.19 5.05
CA VAL A 338 8.02 -1.32 4.00
C VAL A 338 9.38 -1.83 3.53
N GLU A 339 10.31 -2.05 4.47
CA GLU A 339 11.63 -2.61 4.20
C GLU A 339 11.55 -3.89 3.37
N ARG A 340 10.69 -4.84 3.76
CA ARG A 340 10.58 -6.13 3.06
C ARG A 340 10.11 -5.97 1.62
N ILE A 341 9.16 -5.08 1.37
CA ILE A 341 8.63 -4.83 0.02
C ILE A 341 9.68 -4.10 -0.83
N LYS A 342 10.35 -3.06 -0.29
CA LYS A 342 11.40 -2.33 -1.00
C LYS A 342 12.60 -3.22 -1.30
N ALA A 343 13.00 -4.09 -0.38
CA ALA A 343 14.06 -5.06 -0.59
C ALA A 343 13.74 -6.08 -1.70
N ALA A 344 12.45 -6.34 -1.96
CA ALA A 344 12.00 -7.15 -3.10
C ALA A 344 12.06 -6.39 -4.44
N GLY A 345 12.34 -5.09 -4.45
CA GLY A 345 12.34 -4.25 -5.66
C GLY A 345 10.95 -3.77 -6.10
N LEU A 346 9.94 -3.89 -5.23
CA LEU A 346 8.56 -3.48 -5.51
C LEU A 346 8.29 -2.06 -5.01
N TYR A 347 7.38 -1.36 -5.69
CA TYR A 347 6.82 -0.10 -5.22
C TYR A 347 5.72 -0.32 -4.18
N ILE A 348 5.46 0.72 -3.39
CA ILE A 348 4.47 0.72 -2.31
C ILE A 348 3.49 1.87 -2.48
N LEU A 349 2.21 1.53 -2.57
CA LEU A 349 1.11 2.47 -2.43
C LEU A 349 0.44 2.28 -1.06
N SER A 350 0.22 3.38 -0.33
CA SER A 350 -0.54 3.35 0.92
C SER A 350 -1.84 4.12 0.83
N TYR A 351 -2.92 3.51 1.34
CA TYR A 351 -4.25 4.10 1.32
C TYR A 351 -4.98 3.98 2.68
N THR A 352 -6.02 4.76 2.95
CA THR A 352 -6.24 6.11 2.41
C THR A 352 -5.85 7.07 3.53
N ALA A 353 -4.99 8.04 3.25
CA ALA A 353 -4.76 9.17 4.14
C ALA A 353 -5.77 10.25 3.74
N GLU A 354 -6.88 10.37 4.47
CA GLU A 354 -8.06 11.09 3.98
C GLU A 354 -7.82 12.61 3.93
N TYR A 355 -7.28 13.19 5.01
CA TYR A 355 -7.19 14.66 5.17
C TYR A 355 -5.83 15.18 5.63
N ASP A 356 -4.95 14.33 6.16
CA ASP A 356 -3.77 14.75 6.92
C ASP A 356 -2.50 14.81 6.04
N PRO A 357 -2.05 16.01 5.59
CA PRO A 357 -0.87 16.14 4.76
C PRO A 357 0.43 15.82 5.52
N SER A 358 0.45 16.02 6.84
CA SER A 358 1.63 15.69 7.66
C SER A 358 1.78 14.20 7.86
N LEU A 359 0.66 13.46 7.94
CA LEU A 359 0.68 12.00 7.86
C LEU A 359 1.20 11.54 6.49
N ALA A 360 0.68 12.11 5.39
CA ALA A 360 1.13 11.75 4.04
C ALA A 360 2.65 11.96 3.86
N ASP A 361 3.20 13.10 4.29
CA ASP A 361 4.65 13.35 4.30
C ASP A 361 5.41 12.30 5.13
N ALA A 362 4.94 11.99 6.34
CA ALA A 362 5.59 11.02 7.21
C ALA A 362 5.58 9.60 6.60
N LEU A 363 4.52 9.23 5.89
CA LEU A 363 4.43 7.97 5.16
C LEU A 363 5.44 7.93 4.01
N LEU A 364 5.53 8.98 3.19
CA LEU A 364 6.51 9.05 2.10
C LEU A 364 7.95 8.96 2.61
N ARG A 365 8.28 9.71 3.67
CA ARG A 365 9.62 9.64 4.31
C ARG A 365 9.92 8.29 4.96
N SER A 366 8.91 7.45 5.21
CA SER A 366 9.09 6.08 5.71
C SER A 366 9.44 5.07 4.61
N GLY A 367 9.44 5.48 3.34
CA GLY A 367 9.76 4.63 2.18
C GLY A 367 8.55 4.17 1.36
N ILE A 368 7.35 4.70 1.65
CA ILE A 368 6.18 4.56 0.77
C ILE A 368 6.40 5.44 -0.46
N ASP A 369 6.09 4.92 -1.65
CA ASP A 369 6.34 5.63 -2.91
C ASP A 369 5.18 6.59 -3.25
N THR A 370 3.94 6.14 -3.02
CA THR A 370 2.73 6.94 -3.29
C THR A 370 1.70 6.81 -2.16
N VAL A 371 1.08 7.93 -1.79
CA VAL A 371 -0.04 7.97 -0.84
C VAL A 371 -1.34 8.27 -1.58
N CYS A 372 -2.29 7.35 -1.49
CA CYS A 372 -3.67 7.54 -1.93
C CYS A 372 -4.43 8.40 -0.90
N THR A 373 -5.06 9.47 -1.37
CA THR A 373 -5.69 10.48 -0.53
C THR A 373 -6.99 11.00 -1.13
N ASP A 374 -7.92 11.39 -0.26
CA ASP A 374 -9.16 12.05 -0.66
C ASP A 374 -8.97 13.56 -0.82
N HIS A 375 -8.27 14.23 0.12
CA HIS A 375 -8.26 15.69 0.21
C HIS A 375 -6.87 16.33 0.33
N VAL A 376 -5.80 15.56 0.46
CA VAL A 376 -4.45 16.13 0.51
C VAL A 376 -4.02 16.52 -0.91
N THR A 377 -3.71 17.79 -1.12
CA THR A 377 -3.17 18.28 -2.41
C THR A 377 -1.64 18.32 -2.38
N PRO A 378 -0.96 18.32 -3.55
CA PRO A 378 0.49 18.52 -3.62
C PRO A 378 0.98 19.77 -2.88
N GLY A 379 0.28 20.89 -3.01
CA GLY A 379 0.63 22.12 -2.28
C GLY A 379 0.48 21.98 -0.75
N MET A 380 -0.52 21.23 -0.27
CA MET A 380 -0.65 20.93 1.17
C MET A 380 0.46 20.00 1.66
N LEU A 381 0.86 19.02 0.85
CA LEU A 381 1.95 18.10 1.15
C LEU A 381 3.28 18.85 1.28
N GLU A 382 3.60 19.73 0.33
CA GLU A 382 4.80 20.58 0.40
C GLU A 382 4.83 21.43 1.67
N ALA A 383 3.70 22.06 2.02
CA ALA A 383 3.59 22.86 3.23
C ALA A 383 3.71 22.04 4.54
N ALA A 384 3.50 20.72 4.47
CA ALA A 384 3.49 19.82 5.62
C ALA A 384 4.82 19.07 5.84
N GLU A 385 5.83 19.32 5.00
CA GLU A 385 7.12 18.61 5.05
C GLU A 385 7.74 18.65 6.45
N GLY A 386 8.01 17.47 7.02
CA GLY A 386 8.68 17.35 8.31
C GLY A 386 7.89 17.85 9.53
N LEU A 387 6.60 18.18 9.38
CA LEU A 387 5.74 18.59 10.50
C LEU A 387 5.41 17.45 11.44
N MET A 388 5.24 16.23 10.92
CA MET A 388 5.03 15.03 11.74
C MET A 388 6.35 14.26 11.93
N GLY A 389 6.58 13.76 13.14
CA GLY A 389 7.77 12.98 13.48
C GLY A 389 8.03 12.99 14.98
N GLN A 390 9.28 13.08 15.38
CA GLN A 390 9.68 13.17 16.78
C GLN A 390 9.43 14.58 17.37
N LYS A 391 8.15 14.99 17.42
CA LYS A 391 7.71 16.32 17.88
C LYS A 391 7.18 16.27 19.30
N GLN A 392 7.21 17.40 20.00
CA GLN A 392 6.73 17.45 21.39
C GLN A 392 5.20 17.39 21.44
N PHE A 393 4.63 16.89 22.54
CA PHE A 393 3.19 16.66 22.65
C PHE A 393 2.66 16.90 24.08
N PHE A 394 1.35 17.09 24.22
CA PHE A 394 0.69 17.15 25.51
C PHE A 394 0.19 15.77 25.96
N VAL A 395 0.28 15.49 27.26
CA VAL A 395 -0.22 14.24 27.87
C VAL A 395 -1.46 14.48 28.71
N PHE A 396 -2.55 13.80 28.35
CA PHE A 396 -3.83 13.89 29.05
C PHE A 396 -4.17 12.54 29.69
N TYR A 397 -4.49 12.54 30.98
CA TYR A 397 -4.88 11.34 31.74
C TYR A 397 -6.39 11.23 31.82
N HIS A 398 -6.95 10.25 31.11
CA HIS A 398 -8.36 9.96 31.07
C HIS A 398 -8.70 8.82 32.03
N SER A 399 -9.61 9.08 32.96
CA SER A 399 -9.99 8.15 34.04
C SER A 399 -10.63 6.83 33.59
N GLY A 400 -11.06 6.73 32.32
CA GLY A 400 -11.57 5.50 31.72
C GLY A 400 -13.01 5.15 32.11
N ASP A 401 -13.51 5.68 33.22
CA ASP A 401 -14.86 5.42 33.74
C ASP A 401 -15.46 6.71 34.35
N LYS A 402 -16.76 6.93 34.13
CA LYS A 402 -17.49 8.10 34.65
C LYS A 402 -17.64 8.14 36.17
N GLY A 403 -17.54 6.98 36.83
CA GLY A 403 -17.60 6.84 38.28
C GLY A 403 -16.25 7.04 38.99
N ALA A 404 -15.18 7.31 38.24
CA ALA A 404 -13.87 7.56 38.82
C ALA A 404 -13.78 8.96 39.46
N VAL A 405 -12.97 9.07 40.52
CA VAL A 405 -12.68 10.31 41.24
C VAL A 405 -11.20 10.63 41.11
N SER A 406 -10.87 11.89 40.84
CA SER A 406 -9.48 12.39 40.78
C SER A 406 -8.96 12.77 42.17
N ARG A 407 -7.69 12.47 42.45
CA ARG A 407 -6.91 12.91 43.62
C ARG A 407 -5.63 13.66 43.22
N TYR A 408 -5.53 14.11 41.97
CA TYR A 408 -4.48 15.05 41.58
C TYR A 408 -4.65 16.37 42.33
N SER A 409 -3.54 17.04 42.68
CA SER A 409 -3.57 18.45 43.12
C SER A 409 -3.62 19.33 41.89
N PHE A 410 -4.37 20.44 41.99
CA PHE A 410 -4.55 21.43 40.94
C PHE A 410 -4.15 22.82 41.42
N ASP A 411 -3.30 22.87 42.46
CA ASP A 411 -2.87 24.13 43.09
C ASP A 411 -1.86 24.89 42.22
N SER A 412 -1.27 24.21 41.21
CA SER A 412 -0.50 24.83 40.14
C SER A 412 -1.36 25.01 38.88
N ASN A 413 -1.02 26.02 38.07
CA ASN A 413 -1.68 26.24 36.76
C ASN A 413 -1.38 25.15 35.72
N GLN A 414 -0.55 24.16 36.06
CA GLN A 414 -0.07 23.10 35.17
C GLN A 414 -1.14 22.04 34.88
N LEU A 415 -1.85 21.56 35.90
CA LEU A 415 -2.85 20.52 35.73
C LEU A 415 -4.25 21.10 35.69
N ARG A 416 -5.07 20.65 34.74
CA ARG A 416 -6.49 21.04 34.65
C ARG A 416 -7.40 19.82 34.63
N LEU A 417 -8.42 19.82 35.48
CA LEU A 417 -9.43 18.76 35.51
C LEU A 417 -10.65 19.15 34.66
N LEU A 418 -11.07 18.26 33.77
CA LEU A 418 -12.28 18.42 32.99
C LEU A 418 -13.12 17.15 33.02
N ARG A 419 -14.45 17.31 32.92
CA ARG A 419 -15.36 16.20 32.67
C ARG A 419 -15.70 16.19 31.17
N VAL A 420 -15.36 15.10 30.50
CA VAL A 420 -15.61 14.95 29.06
C VAL A 420 -17.03 14.44 28.77
N LYS A 421 -17.48 14.47 27.51
CA LYS A 421 -18.84 14.07 27.10
C LYS A 421 -19.27 12.68 27.58
N SER A 422 -18.34 11.74 27.75
CA SER A 422 -18.62 10.39 28.28
C SER A 422 -18.94 10.37 29.79
N GLY A 423 -18.81 11.51 30.48
CA GLY A 423 -18.90 11.64 31.92
C GLY A 423 -17.60 11.29 32.66
N ALA A 424 -16.60 10.72 31.98
CA ALA A 424 -15.28 10.47 32.55
C ALA A 424 -14.53 11.77 32.87
N LEU A 425 -13.61 11.68 33.83
CA LEU A 425 -12.65 12.74 34.13
C LEU A 425 -11.44 12.66 33.19
N GLU A 426 -10.94 13.81 32.75
CA GLU A 426 -9.70 13.99 31.98
C GLU A 426 -8.85 15.05 32.71
N VAL A 427 -7.66 14.66 33.17
CA VAL A 427 -6.64 15.57 33.71
C VAL A 427 -5.70 15.93 32.58
N ARG A 428 -5.57 17.22 32.28
CA ARG A 428 -4.71 17.73 31.21
C ARG A 428 -3.47 18.33 31.82
N ASP A 429 -2.31 17.85 31.39
CA ASP A 429 -1.05 18.51 31.63
C ASP A 429 -0.85 19.58 30.56
N SER A 430 -0.65 20.84 30.99
CA SER A 430 -0.35 21.94 30.08
C SER A 430 1.14 22.04 29.73
N GLU A 431 1.99 21.21 30.32
CA GLU A 431 3.40 21.11 29.94
C GLU A 431 3.54 20.34 28.62
N LEU A 432 4.43 20.83 27.76
CA LEU A 432 4.75 20.21 26.48
C LEU A 432 5.90 19.20 26.70
N TRP A 433 5.62 17.92 26.48
CA TRP A 433 6.53 16.82 26.82
C TRP A 433 7.55 16.60 25.71
N LYS A 434 8.83 16.45 26.07
CA LYS A 434 9.87 16.04 25.11
C LYS A 434 9.58 14.63 24.59
N ASN A 435 9.72 14.45 23.29
CA ASN A 435 9.51 13.16 22.64
C ASN A 435 10.85 12.46 22.41
N ASP A 436 11.65 12.27 23.46
CA ASP A 436 13.01 11.69 23.41
C ASP A 436 13.10 10.33 24.13
N GLY A 437 11.96 9.77 24.55
CA GLY A 437 11.90 8.50 25.27
C GLY A 437 12.41 8.60 26.72
N THR A 438 12.53 9.80 27.30
CA THR A 438 12.95 9.98 28.70
C THR A 438 11.80 10.35 29.63
N GLN A 439 10.66 10.77 29.08
CA GLN A 439 9.53 11.30 29.84
C GLN A 439 8.78 10.20 30.58
N ARG A 440 8.55 10.42 31.88
CA ARG A 440 7.87 9.49 32.77
C ARG A 440 6.45 9.95 33.05
N MET A 441 5.46 9.07 32.88
CA MET A 441 4.07 9.36 33.25
C MET A 441 3.94 9.85 34.70
N LEU A 442 3.04 10.79 34.94
CA LEU A 442 2.68 11.23 36.28
C LEU A 442 2.12 10.05 37.09
N PRO A 443 2.35 9.99 38.40
CA PRO A 443 1.74 8.99 39.27
C PRO A 443 0.22 8.98 39.08
N GLN A 444 -0.36 7.79 38.96
CA GLN A 444 -1.80 7.64 38.86
C GLN A 444 -2.46 8.17 40.14
N ARG A 445 -3.47 9.04 39.98
CA ARG A 445 -4.26 9.57 41.11
C ARG A 445 -5.78 9.44 40.90
N PHE A 446 -6.25 8.55 40.04
CA PHE A 446 -7.67 8.24 39.97
C PHE A 446 -8.06 7.13 40.94
N THR A 447 -9.29 7.15 41.44
CA THR A 447 -9.86 6.05 42.22
C THR A 447 -11.22 5.66 41.67
N LEU A 448 -11.48 4.36 41.60
CA LEU A 448 -12.76 3.83 41.13
C LEU A 448 -13.27 2.78 42.13
N LYS A 449 -14.50 2.97 42.61
CA LYS A 449 -15.10 2.13 43.66
C LYS A 449 -15.07 0.65 43.26
N ARG A 450 -14.56 -0.21 44.16
CA ARG A 450 -14.45 -1.68 44.00
C ARG A 450 -13.57 -2.16 42.82
N ARG A 451 -12.79 -1.27 42.22
CA ARG A 451 -11.86 -1.58 41.13
C ARG A 451 -10.43 -1.26 41.54
N GLN A 452 -9.48 -1.98 40.96
CA GLN A 452 -8.05 -1.69 41.09
C GLN A 452 -7.54 -1.17 39.74
N PHE A 453 -6.63 -0.19 39.79
CA PHE A 453 -5.96 0.31 38.61
C PHE A 453 -5.10 -0.80 38.01
N ALA A 454 -5.20 -1.00 36.70
CA ALA A 454 -4.51 -2.07 35.99
C ALA A 454 -3.36 -1.56 35.10
N GLY A 455 -3.36 -0.27 34.77
CA GLY A 455 -2.42 0.34 33.84
C GLY A 455 -3.10 1.36 32.92
N TRP A 456 -2.31 1.92 32.02
CA TRP A 456 -2.73 2.91 31.03
C TRP A 456 -2.74 2.30 29.63
N ARG A 457 -3.73 2.68 28.83
CA ARG A 457 -3.69 2.48 27.37
C ARG A 457 -3.55 3.82 26.68
N MET A 458 -2.60 3.94 25.78
CA MET A 458 -2.33 5.18 25.04
C MET A 458 -3.17 5.25 23.76
N ARG A 459 -3.73 6.43 23.47
CA ARG A 459 -4.39 6.75 22.20
C ARG A 459 -4.12 8.18 21.77
N MET A 460 -4.23 8.41 20.46
CA MET A 460 -4.23 9.76 19.86
C MET A 460 -5.20 9.80 18.68
N LYS A 461 -5.44 11.00 18.15
CA LYS A 461 -6.12 11.15 16.87
C LYS A 461 -5.08 11.26 15.75
N ILE A 462 -5.23 10.45 14.72
CA ILE A 462 -4.43 10.46 13.48
C ILE A 462 -5.44 10.41 12.36
N ASP A 463 -5.35 11.34 11.40
CA ASP A 463 -6.28 11.44 10.27
C ASP A 463 -7.76 11.38 10.71
N ALA A 464 -8.12 12.31 11.62
CA ALA A 464 -9.41 12.42 12.31
C ALA A 464 -9.87 11.22 13.16
N LYS A 465 -9.21 10.07 13.10
CA LYS A 465 -9.62 8.80 13.74
C LYS A 465 -8.82 8.51 15.01
N THR A 466 -9.48 7.87 15.98
CA THR A 466 -8.80 7.45 17.22
C THR A 466 -8.02 6.17 16.99
N HIS A 467 -6.70 6.26 17.15
CA HIS A 467 -5.79 5.13 17.10
C HIS A 467 -5.22 4.83 18.48
N TRP A 468 -4.97 3.55 18.74
CA TRP A 468 -4.41 3.05 19.98
C TRP A 468 -2.99 2.56 19.75
N TYR A 469 -2.10 2.89 20.68
CA TYR A 469 -0.74 2.37 20.66
C TYR A 469 -0.75 0.88 20.98
N CYS A 470 -0.10 0.09 20.13
CA CYS A 470 -0.08 -1.35 20.19
C CYS A 470 1.29 -1.89 20.61
N SER A 471 1.34 -3.16 21.02
CA SER A 471 2.54 -3.83 21.53
C SER A 471 3.69 -3.94 20.52
N ASP A 472 3.37 -3.79 19.23
CA ASP A 472 4.33 -3.77 18.12
C ASP A 472 4.86 -2.36 17.80
N GLY A 473 4.54 -1.36 18.63
CA GLY A 473 4.97 0.02 18.45
C GLY A 473 4.13 0.85 17.47
N THR A 474 3.06 0.27 16.90
CA THR A 474 2.20 0.94 15.91
C THR A 474 0.97 1.61 16.53
N PHE A 475 0.34 2.51 15.77
CA PHE A 475 -0.97 3.08 16.09
C PHE A 475 -2.04 2.44 15.22
N ARG A 476 -3.00 1.76 15.85
CA ARG A 476 -4.08 1.04 15.13
C ARG A 476 -5.46 1.39 15.66
N THR A 477 -6.45 1.42 14.78
CA THR A 477 -7.85 1.37 15.18
C THR A 477 -8.17 0.01 15.81
N LYS A 478 -9.36 -0.11 16.43
CA LYS A 478 -9.82 -1.40 16.98
C LYS A 478 -9.88 -2.51 15.91
N LYS A 479 -10.23 -2.16 14.68
CA LYS A 479 -10.39 -3.13 13.58
C LYS A 479 -9.02 -3.62 13.09
N GLU A 480 -8.06 -2.72 12.92
CA GLU A 480 -6.71 -3.03 12.43
C GLU A 480 -5.85 -3.80 13.45
N ALA A 481 -6.11 -3.61 14.75
CA ALA A 481 -5.46 -4.42 15.79
C ALA A 481 -5.79 -5.92 15.69
N LEU A 482 -6.91 -6.28 15.03
CA LEU A 482 -7.33 -7.67 14.82
C LEU A 482 -6.79 -8.29 13.52
N VAL A 483 -6.13 -7.51 12.67
CA VAL A 483 -5.52 -8.01 11.42
C VAL A 483 -4.37 -8.93 11.77
N ALA A 484 -4.29 -10.10 11.11
CA ALA A 484 -3.25 -11.07 11.36
C ALA A 484 -1.87 -10.59 10.85
N PRO A 485 -0.78 -10.71 11.63
CA PRO A 485 -0.76 -11.15 13.03
C PRO A 485 -1.39 -10.08 13.94
N PRO A 486 -2.37 -10.45 14.80
CA PRO A 486 -3.05 -9.49 15.65
C PRO A 486 -2.06 -8.87 16.64
N THR A 487 -2.33 -7.63 17.01
CA THR A 487 -1.54 -6.92 18.01
C THR A 487 -2.45 -6.44 19.13
N GLU A 488 -1.93 -6.43 20.34
CA GLU A 488 -2.68 -5.96 21.49
C GLU A 488 -2.38 -4.49 21.76
N ARG A 489 -3.36 -3.78 22.31
CA ARG A 489 -3.11 -2.43 22.82
C ARG A 489 -2.14 -2.52 23.98
N HIS A 490 -1.02 -1.83 23.87
CA HIS A 490 -0.01 -1.84 24.91
C HIS A 490 -0.60 -1.33 26.24
N LEU A 491 -0.33 -2.05 27.32
CA LEU A 491 -0.74 -1.69 28.67
C LEU A 491 0.48 -1.22 29.44
N PHE A 492 0.60 0.08 29.61
CA PHE A 492 1.66 0.69 30.41
C PHE A 492 1.33 0.55 31.90
N HIS A 493 2.33 0.29 32.72
CA HIS A 493 2.24 0.39 34.16
C HIS A 493 2.20 1.85 34.62
N ASP A 494 1.90 2.05 35.90
CA ASP A 494 1.92 3.39 36.46
C ASP A 494 3.35 3.96 36.43
N GLN A 495 3.46 5.22 36.03
CA GLN A 495 4.75 5.92 35.87
C GLN A 495 5.74 5.23 34.92
N ASP A 496 5.25 4.47 33.94
CA ASP A 496 6.12 4.02 32.84
C ASP A 496 6.61 5.20 31.99
N ILE A 497 7.70 4.94 31.27
CA ILE A 497 8.27 5.88 30.30
C ILE A 497 7.39 5.88 29.04
N VAL A 498 7.08 7.06 28.51
CA VAL A 498 6.37 7.20 27.25
C VAL A 498 7.36 6.95 26.10
N PRO A 499 7.08 6.01 25.18
CA PRO A 499 7.99 5.70 24.07
C PRO A 499 8.10 6.88 23.10
N VAL A 500 9.17 6.90 22.31
CA VAL A 500 9.27 7.81 21.16
C VAL A 500 8.18 7.43 20.15
N ILE A 501 7.40 8.43 19.74
CA ILE A 501 6.25 8.25 18.84
C ILE A 501 6.26 9.29 17.73
N SER A 502 5.67 8.99 16.58
CA SER A 502 5.48 9.98 15.52
C SER A 502 4.24 10.83 15.79
N THR A 503 4.41 12.14 15.94
CA THR A 503 3.35 13.11 16.27
C THR A 503 3.58 14.45 15.58
N LEU A 504 2.54 15.29 15.55
CA LEU A 504 2.67 16.73 15.31
C LEU A 504 3.16 17.44 16.58
N GLU A 505 3.73 18.63 16.39
CA GLU A 505 4.04 19.53 17.50
C GLU A 505 2.76 19.91 18.26
N GLY A 506 2.77 19.77 19.57
CA GLY A 506 1.61 20.03 20.42
C GLY A 506 0.47 19.01 20.27
N ALA A 507 0.73 17.83 19.68
CA ALA A 507 -0.28 16.78 19.56
C ALA A 507 -0.84 16.37 20.94
N LYS A 508 -2.09 15.88 20.95
CA LYS A 508 -2.73 15.36 22.17
C LYS A 508 -2.55 13.85 22.27
N VAL A 509 -1.78 13.41 23.25
CA VAL A 509 -1.65 12.00 23.65
C VAL A 509 -2.51 11.73 24.88
N VAL A 510 -3.34 10.69 24.84
CA VAL A 510 -4.27 10.37 25.93
C VAL A 510 -3.94 9.02 26.56
N MET A 511 -3.59 9.04 27.84
CA MET A 511 -3.43 7.86 28.69
C MET A 511 -4.77 7.51 29.32
N VAL A 512 -5.36 6.38 28.93
CA VAL A 512 -6.69 5.93 29.39
C VAL A 512 -6.55 4.85 30.46
N ALA A 513 -6.97 5.15 31.69
CA ALA A 513 -6.90 4.23 32.81
C ALA A 513 -7.72 2.96 32.54
N GLN A 514 -7.11 1.80 32.79
CA GLN A 514 -7.75 0.50 32.77
C GLN A 514 -7.99 0.01 34.19
N TRP A 515 -9.11 -0.70 34.40
CA TRP A 515 -9.59 -1.07 35.72
C TRP A 515 -9.97 -2.55 35.78
N LEU A 516 -9.45 -3.26 36.78
CA LEU A 516 -9.82 -4.64 37.08
C LEU A 516 -10.75 -4.71 38.30
N PRO A 517 -11.63 -5.72 38.41
CA PRO A 517 -12.31 -6.02 39.66
C PRO A 517 -11.30 -6.25 40.78
N THR A 518 -11.56 -5.73 41.98
CA THR A 518 -10.77 -6.10 43.16
C THR A 518 -10.94 -7.59 43.46
N LYS A 519 -9.88 -8.29 43.91
CA LYS A 519 -9.89 -9.76 44.17
C LYS A 519 -11.08 -10.24 45.02
N ARG A 520 -11.53 -9.43 45.98
CA ARG A 520 -12.71 -9.70 46.83
C ARG A 520 -14.02 -9.70 46.04
N PHE A 521 -14.13 -8.87 45.00
CA PHE A 521 -15.30 -8.76 44.14
C PHE A 521 -15.29 -9.79 43.00
N ALA A 522 -14.11 -10.15 42.48
CA ALA A 522 -13.96 -11.24 41.50
C ALA A 522 -14.49 -12.58 42.04
N ARG A 523 -14.15 -12.94 43.30
CA ARG A 523 -14.69 -14.12 43.99
C ARG A 523 -16.22 -14.09 44.20
N ILE A 524 -16.83 -12.91 44.25
CA ILE A 524 -18.29 -12.77 44.38
C ILE A 524 -18.97 -12.96 43.01
N LEU A 525 -18.40 -12.39 41.95
CA LEU A 525 -18.88 -12.58 40.57
C LEU A 525 -18.80 -14.05 40.13
N GLU A 526 -17.70 -14.74 40.44
CA GLU A 526 -17.55 -16.18 40.17
C GLU A 526 -18.57 -17.06 40.93
N LYS A 527 -19.04 -16.60 42.09
CA LYS A 527 -20.09 -17.30 42.86
C LYS A 527 -21.50 -17.06 42.33
N TRP A 528 -21.72 -16.01 41.54
CA TRP A 528 -23.04 -15.56 41.08
C TRP A 528 -23.27 -15.76 39.58
N LEU A 529 -22.23 -16.05 38.80
CA LEU A 529 -22.35 -16.47 37.41
C LEU A 529 -22.43 -18.01 37.35
N PRO A 530 -23.48 -18.60 36.75
CA PRO A 530 -23.53 -20.04 36.56
C PRO A 530 -22.37 -20.46 35.67
N LYS A 531 -21.61 -21.48 36.11
CA LYS A 531 -20.58 -22.11 35.28
C LYS A 531 -21.27 -22.64 34.02
N ARG A 532 -20.96 -22.05 32.85
CA ARG A 532 -21.30 -22.68 31.56
C ARG A 532 -20.48 -23.97 31.47
N GLN A 533 -21.17 -25.11 31.49
CA GLN A 533 -20.66 -26.39 30.98
C GLN A 533 -20.69 -26.37 29.46
#